data_AF-A0A8B2NCG3-F1
#
_entry.id   AF-A0A8B2NCG3-F1
#
_cell.length_a   1.000
_cell.length_b   1.000
_cell.length_c   1.000
_cell.angle_alpha   90.00
_cell.angle_beta   90.00
_cell.angle_gamma   90.00
#
_symmetry.space_group_name_H-M   'P 1'
#
loop_
_entity.id
_entity.type
_entity.pdbx_description
1 polymer ?
#
loop_
_entity_poly.entity_id
_entity_poly.type
_entity_poly.pdbx_seq_one_letter_code
_entity_poly.pdbx_strand_id
1 'polypeptide(L)'
;MLALTGVLFSLALACAMPFAGLAAMAAVIIGLRRAVAASLLAWAMNQVLGYGVQGYPVTADSIGWGIALGVSAAAATVAAHFATRSTRGALLLPAALIGAFAAQQSTVFAARLVLPSHPDAF
;
A
#
# COMPACT_ATOMS: atom_id res chain seq x y z
N MET A 1 -8.76 -8.42 17.82
CA MET A 1 -8.38 -7.07 18.29
C MET A 1 -7.62 -6.26 17.24
N LEU A 2 -6.59 -6.78 16.55
CA LEU A 2 -5.91 -6.06 15.45
C LEU A 2 -6.84 -5.54 14.35
N ALA A 3 -7.86 -6.32 13.96
CA ALA A 3 -8.83 -5.91 12.94
C ALA A 3 -9.68 -4.70 13.40
N LEU A 4 -10.03 -4.63 14.68
CA LEU A 4 -10.82 -3.52 15.23
C LEU A 4 -9.98 -2.25 15.37
N THR A 5 -8.72 -2.39 15.83
CA THR A 5 -7.77 -1.28 15.89
C THR A 5 -7.43 -0.76 14.49
N GLY A 6 -7.31 -1.63 13.49
CA GLY A 6 -7.12 -1.27 12.09
C GLY A 6 -8.31 -0.51 11.49
N VAL A 7 -9.55 -0.88 11.85
CA VAL A 7 -10.77 -0.17 11.43
C VAL A 7 -10.85 1.22 12.07
N LEU A 8 -10.56 1.34 13.37
CA LEU A 8 -10.57 2.62 14.09
C LEU A 8 -9.44 3.57 13.63
N PHE A 9 -8.25 3.04 13.32
CA PHE A 9 -7.17 3.85 12.74
C PHE A 9 -7.49 4.30 11.30
N SER A 10 -8.20 3.48 10.52
CA SER A 10 -8.63 3.81 9.15
C SER A 10 -9.64 4.95 9.09
N LEU A 11 -10.47 5.11 10.13
CA LEU A 11 -11.47 6.17 10.25
C LEU A 11 -10.87 7.50 10.75
N ALA A 12 -9.85 7.46 11.60
CA ALA A 12 -9.24 8.67 12.20
C ALA A 12 -8.14 9.33 11.34
N LEU A 13 -7.48 8.57 10.45
CA LEU A 13 -6.42 9.07 9.55
C LEU A 13 -6.86 9.21 8.08
N ALA A 14 -8.13 8.94 7.75
CA ALA A 14 -8.65 8.85 6.38
C ALA A 14 -7.82 7.92 5.49
N CYS A 15 -8.14 6.62 5.43
CA CYS A 15 -7.68 5.72 4.35
C CYS A 15 -6.17 5.73 4.03
N ALA A 16 -5.30 6.22 4.93
CA ALA A 16 -3.86 6.18 4.79
C ALA A 16 -3.40 4.76 5.13
N MET A 17 -3.74 3.80 4.26
CA MET A 17 -3.28 2.43 4.39
C MET A 17 -1.76 2.45 4.33
N PRO A 18 -1.06 2.05 5.41
CA PRO A 18 0.38 1.88 5.35
C PRO A 18 0.63 0.62 4.53
N PHE A 19 0.54 0.70 3.20
CA PHE A 19 0.73 -0.44 2.29
C PHE A 19 2.07 -1.11 2.57
N ALA A 20 3.12 -0.34 2.88
CA ALA A 20 4.40 -0.84 3.35
C ALA A 20 4.31 -1.66 4.66
N GLY A 21 3.52 -1.21 5.65
CA GLY A 21 3.32 -1.93 6.90
C GLY A 21 2.52 -3.22 6.72
N LEU A 22 1.46 -3.18 5.92
CA LEU A 22 0.65 -4.35 5.58
C LEU A 22 1.45 -5.37 4.76
N ALA A 23 2.23 -4.89 3.78
CA ALA A 23 3.17 -5.67 2.99
C ALA A 23 4.23 -6.36 3.87
N ALA A 24 4.86 -5.61 4.79
CA ALA A 24 5.87 -6.16 5.69
C ALA A 24 5.28 -7.26 6.58
N MET A 25 4.17 -6.99 7.26
CA MET A 25 3.51 -7.98 8.12
C MET A 25 3.03 -9.20 7.32
N ALA A 26 2.41 -8.98 6.16
CA ALA A 26 1.97 -10.08 5.31
C ALA A 26 3.14 -10.93 4.79
N ALA A 27 4.27 -10.32 4.43
CA ALA A 27 5.46 -11.03 3.98
C ALA A 27 6.11 -11.90 5.07
N VAL A 28 5.97 -11.53 6.34
CA VAL A 28 6.45 -12.34 7.47
C VAL A 28 5.48 -13.48 7.82
N ILE A 29 4.16 -13.22 7.75
CA ILE A 29 3.13 -14.12 8.29
C ILE A 29 2.60 -15.10 7.24
N ILE A 30 2.47 -14.68 5.98
CA ILE A 30 1.83 -15.44 4.91
C ILE A 30 2.68 -15.49 3.63
N GLY A 31 2.46 -16.49 2.79
CA GLY A 31 3.19 -16.62 1.51
C GLY A 31 2.89 -15.48 0.52
N LEU A 32 3.85 -15.19 -0.38
CA LEU A 32 3.80 -14.06 -1.33
C LEU A 32 2.46 -13.91 -2.06
N ARG A 33 1.91 -15.01 -2.59
CA ARG A 33 0.62 -14.97 -3.32
C ARG A 33 -0.53 -14.44 -2.45
N ARG A 34 -0.59 -14.88 -1.20
CA ARG A 34 -1.61 -14.43 -0.23
C ARG A 34 -1.33 -13.01 0.24
N ALA A 35 -0.07 -12.64 0.41
CA ALA A 35 0.33 -11.28 0.75
C ALA A 35 -0.05 -10.28 -0.35
N VAL A 36 0.22 -10.60 -1.62
CA VAL A 36 -0.18 -9.75 -2.76
C VAL A 36 -1.69 -9.65 -2.86
N ALA A 37 -2.41 -10.75 -2.73
CA ALA A 37 -3.88 -10.73 -2.73
C ALA A 37 -4.45 -9.86 -1.60
N ALA A 38 -3.90 -9.96 -0.38
CA ALA A 38 -4.30 -9.14 0.75
C ALA A 38 -4.03 -7.65 0.51
N SER A 39 -2.85 -7.30 -0.02
CA SER A 39 -2.50 -5.90 -0.35
C SER A 39 -3.38 -5.32 -1.47
N LEU A 40 -3.72 -6.12 -2.49
CA LEU A 40 -4.60 -5.68 -3.57
C LEU A 40 -6.05 -5.54 -3.12
N LEU A 41 -6.53 -6.43 -2.23
CA LEU A 41 -7.86 -6.30 -1.64
C LEU A 41 -7.96 -5.05 -0.77
N ALA A 42 -6.93 -4.81 0.03
CA ALA A 42 -6.77 -3.59 0.83
C ALA A 42 -6.81 -2.33 -0.05
N TRP A 43 -6.05 -2.32 -1.14
CA TRP A 43 -6.10 -1.26 -2.15
C TRP A 43 -7.49 -1.11 -2.80
N ALA A 44 -8.15 -2.19 -3.19
CA ALA A 44 -9.48 -2.11 -3.81
C ALA A 44 -10.50 -1.50 -2.85
N MET A 45 -10.44 -1.85 -1.57
CA MET A 45 -11.29 -1.25 -0.55
C MET A 45 -11.00 0.25 -0.38
N ASN A 46 -9.73 0.65 -0.45
CA ASN A 46 -9.34 2.05 -0.47
C ASN A 46 -10.00 2.82 -1.62
N GLN A 47 -10.07 2.22 -2.81
CA GLN A 47 -10.75 2.85 -3.95
C GLN A 47 -12.26 2.95 -3.76
N VAL A 48 -12.89 1.89 -3.26
CA VAL A 48 -14.34 1.89 -2.98
C VAL A 48 -14.70 2.98 -1.97
N LEU A 49 -13.87 3.17 -0.94
CA LEU A 49 -14.09 4.24 0.04
C LEU A 49 -13.76 5.63 -0.52
N GLY A 50 -12.69 5.76 -1.33
CA GLY A 50 -12.34 7.01 -2.00
C GLY A 50 -13.46 7.52 -2.90
N TYR A 51 -13.86 6.70 -3.90
CA TYR A 51 -14.89 7.08 -4.86
C TYR A 51 -16.32 7.02 -4.30
N GLY A 52 -16.60 6.08 -3.39
CA GLY A 52 -17.95 5.86 -2.88
C GLY A 52 -18.32 6.70 -1.67
N VAL A 53 -17.36 7.00 -0.78
CA VAL A 53 -17.63 7.67 0.51
C VAL A 53 -16.98 9.05 0.59
N GLN A 54 -15.73 9.19 0.14
CA GLN A 54 -15.01 10.46 0.18
C GLN A 54 -15.31 11.35 -1.03
N GLY A 55 -15.94 10.81 -2.07
CA GLY A 55 -16.34 11.54 -3.26
C GLY A 55 -15.15 11.95 -4.14
N TYR A 56 -14.13 11.08 -4.23
CA TYR A 56 -12.98 11.32 -5.12
C TYR A 56 -13.45 11.66 -6.53
N PRO A 57 -12.88 12.71 -7.16
CA PRO A 57 -13.30 13.12 -8.49
C PRO A 57 -12.99 12.02 -9.50
N VAL A 58 -13.96 11.67 -10.35
CA VAL A 58 -13.78 10.63 -11.39
C VAL A 58 -13.09 11.24 -12.61
N THR A 59 -11.83 11.64 -12.44
CA THR A 59 -10.96 12.20 -13.49
C THR A 59 -9.90 11.18 -13.88
N ALA A 60 -9.31 11.36 -15.07
CA ALA A 60 -8.20 10.53 -15.53
C ALA A 60 -7.01 10.57 -14.54
N ASP A 61 -6.77 11.74 -13.93
CA ASP A 61 -5.70 11.93 -12.95
C ASP A 61 -5.97 11.16 -11.65
N SER A 62 -7.18 11.25 -11.09
CA SER A 62 -7.55 10.51 -9.88
C SER A 62 -7.47 9.00 -10.10
N ILE A 63 -7.99 8.51 -11.23
CA ILE A 63 -7.92 7.08 -11.58
C ILE A 63 -6.45 6.66 -11.78
N GLY A 64 -5.65 7.50 -12.45
CA GLY A 64 -4.23 7.26 -12.66
C GLY A 64 -3.44 7.15 -11.35
N TRP A 65 -3.70 8.06 -10.40
CA TRP A 65 -3.17 7.99 -9.04
C TRP A 65 -3.64 6.75 -8.30
N GLY A 66 -4.90 6.36 -8.49
CA GLY A 66 -5.45 5.14 -7.93
C GLY A 66 -4.71 3.89 -8.42
N ILE A 67 -4.44 3.79 -9.72
CA ILE A 67 -3.65 2.70 -10.32
C ILE A 67 -2.21 2.72 -9.79
N ALA A 68 -1.57 3.90 -9.74
CA ALA A 68 -0.22 4.06 -9.23
C ALA A 68 -0.08 3.56 -7.79
N LEU A 69 -1.07 3.84 -6.93
CA LEU A 69 -1.11 3.33 -5.56
C LEU A 69 -1.25 1.80 -5.53
N GLY A 70 -2.02 1.20 -6.44
CA GLY A 70 -2.15 -0.25 -6.56
C GLY A 70 -0.84 -0.93 -6.96
N VAL A 71 -0.13 -0.35 -7.92
CA VAL A 71 1.21 -0.80 -8.32
C VAL A 71 2.19 -0.66 -7.16
N SER A 72 2.14 0.46 -6.42
CA SER A 72 3.01 0.68 -5.27
C SER A 72 2.77 -0.35 -4.16
N ALA A 73 1.52 -0.76 -3.93
CA ALA A 73 1.18 -1.77 -2.95
C ALA A 73 1.71 -3.16 -3.34
N ALA A 74 1.60 -3.53 -4.62
CA ALA A 74 2.15 -4.78 -5.13
C ALA A 74 3.69 -4.79 -5.05
N ALA A 75 4.34 -3.70 -5.47
CA ALA A 75 5.79 -3.54 -5.43
C ALA A 75 6.33 -3.63 -3.99
N ALA A 76 5.67 -2.95 -3.05
CA ALA A 76 6.01 -3.00 -1.62
C ALA A 76 5.93 -4.43 -1.07
N THR A 77 4.88 -5.18 -1.39
CA THR A 77 4.72 -6.58 -0.96
C THR A 77 5.81 -7.50 -1.52
N VAL A 78 6.13 -7.35 -2.81
CA VAL A 78 7.18 -8.14 -3.45
C VAL A 78 8.54 -7.82 -2.82
N ALA A 79 8.87 -6.54 -2.63
CA ALA A 79 10.12 -6.11 -2.02
C ALA A 79 10.24 -6.58 -0.56
N ALA A 80 9.18 -6.46 0.23
CA ALA A 80 9.12 -6.98 1.59
C ALA A 80 9.40 -8.48 1.63
N HIS A 81 8.78 -9.26 0.74
CA HIS A 81 8.96 -10.70 0.67
C HIS A 81 10.38 -11.09 0.26
N PHE A 82 11.01 -10.39 -0.67
CA PHE A 82 12.41 -10.65 -1.00
C PHE A 82 13.34 -10.28 0.16
N ALA A 83 13.07 -9.19 0.88
CA ALA A 83 13.83 -8.82 2.07
C ALA A 83 13.75 -9.88 3.17
N THR A 84 12.61 -10.53 3.38
CA THR A 84 12.48 -11.64 4.36
C THR A 84 13.18 -12.92 3.93
N ARG A 85 13.45 -13.12 2.64
CA ARG A 85 14.25 -14.27 2.15
C ARG A 85 15.74 -14.09 2.41
N SER A 86 16.23 -12.85 2.37
CA SER A 86 17.64 -12.50 2.55
C SER A 86 18.03 -12.21 4.00
N THR A 87 17.07 -12.15 4.92
CA THR A 87 17.29 -11.80 6.33
C THR A 87 16.61 -12.80 7.27
N ARG A 88 17.12 -12.96 8.49
CA ARG A 88 16.56 -13.87 9.51
C ARG A 88 16.65 -13.25 10.91
N GLY A 89 15.93 -13.84 11.85
CA GLY A 89 15.96 -13.44 13.25
C GLY A 89 15.39 -12.04 13.48
N ALA A 90 15.97 -11.29 14.43
CA ALA A 90 15.46 -9.98 14.86
C ALA A 90 15.41 -8.92 13.74
N LEU A 91 16.19 -9.08 12.67
CA LEU A 91 16.25 -8.13 11.56
C LEU A 91 15.18 -8.36 10.49
N LEU A 92 14.41 -9.45 10.58
CA LEU A 92 13.46 -9.85 9.53
C LEU A 92 12.37 -8.79 9.31
N LEU A 93 11.72 -8.33 10.39
CA LEU A 93 10.66 -7.32 10.29
C LEU A 93 11.20 -5.93 9.88
N PRO A 94 12.31 -5.42 10.47
CA PRO A 94 12.95 -4.19 10.00
C PRO A 94 13.32 -4.23 8.51
N ALA A 95 13.91 -5.33 8.03
CA ALA A 95 14.29 -5.48 6.63
C ALA A 95 13.07 -5.50 5.71
N ALA A 96 12.01 -6.22 6.09
CA ALA A 96 10.74 -6.23 5.36
C ALA A 96 10.14 -4.82 5.26
N LEU A 97 10.15 -4.07 6.37
CA LEU A 97 9.62 -2.71 6.42
C LEU A 97 10.41 -1.75 5.52
N ILE A 98 11.75 -1.78 5.60
CA ILE A 98 12.62 -0.94 4.77
C ILE A 98 12.44 -1.26 3.29
N GLY A 99 12.41 -2.55 2.93
CA GLY A 99 12.18 -2.99 1.55
C GLY A 99 10.82 -2.53 1.02
N ALA A 100 9.76 -2.70 1.82
CA ALA A 100 8.42 -2.27 1.47
C ALA A 100 8.34 -0.75 1.28
N PHE A 101 8.91 0.01 2.22
CA PHE A 101 8.91 1.48 2.19
C PHE A 101 9.68 2.02 0.98
N ALA A 102 10.89 1.52 0.74
CA ALA A 102 11.71 1.96 -0.38
C ALA A 102 11.01 1.69 -1.73
N ALA A 103 10.42 0.51 -1.90
CA ALA A 103 9.68 0.17 -3.11
C ALA A 103 8.38 0.99 -3.28
N GLN A 104 7.68 1.28 -2.19
CA GLN A 104 6.50 2.12 -2.24
C GLN A 104 6.86 3.56 -2.64
N GLN A 105 7.87 4.15 -1.98
CA GLN A 105 8.31 5.52 -2.27
C GLN A 105 8.87 5.66 -3.69
N SER A 106 9.63 4.68 -4.18
CA SER A 106 10.14 4.72 -5.55
C SER A 106 9.02 4.66 -6.58
N THR A 107 8.00 3.83 -6.34
CA THR A 107 6.84 3.72 -7.24
C THR A 107 6.02 4.99 -7.25
N VAL A 108 5.76 5.58 -6.08
CA VAL A 108 5.02 6.85 -5.96
C VAL A 108 5.80 8.01 -6.57
N PHE A 109 7.12 8.04 -6.37
CA PHE A 109 7.98 9.03 -6.99
C PHE A 109 7.98 8.91 -8.51
N ALA A 110 8.11 7.69 -9.04
CA ALA A 110 8.02 7.43 -10.48
C ALA A 110 6.65 7.85 -11.05
N ALA A 111 5.56 7.58 -10.32
CA ALA A 111 4.22 8.03 -10.68
C ALA A 111 4.14 9.57 -10.75
N ARG A 112 4.74 10.31 -9.82
CA ARG A 112 4.79 11.79 -9.89
C ARG A 112 5.47 12.34 -11.13
N LEU A 113 6.39 11.60 -11.75
CA LEU A 113 7.06 12.04 -12.97
C LEU A 113 6.16 11.91 -14.21
N VAL A 114 5.09 11.12 -14.12
CA VAL A 114 4.19 10.79 -15.24
C VAL A 114 2.79 11.39 -15.05
N LEU A 115 2.31 11.43 -13.80
CA LEU A 115 0.96 11.86 -13.43
C LEU A 115 0.97 13.31 -12.93
N PRO A 116 0.05 14.17 -13.43
CA PRO A 116 -0.19 15.48 -12.85
C PRO A 116 -0.60 15.36 -11.38
N SER A 117 -0.09 16.24 -10.53
CA SER A 117 -0.51 16.33 -9.13
C SER A 117 -1.14 17.70 -8.87
N HIS A 118 -2.43 17.83 -9.19
CA HIS A 118 -3.25 18.98 -8.83
C HIS A 118 -3.98 18.74 -7.50
N PRO A 119 -4.42 19.80 -6.78
CA PRO A 119 -5.18 19.65 -5.54
C PRO A 119 -6.45 18.80 -5.70
N ASP A 120 -7.04 18.82 -6.90
CA ASP A 120 -8.25 18.08 -7.25
C ASP A 120 -7.99 16.63 -7.69
N ALA A 121 -6.76 16.11 -7.51
CA ALA A 121 -6.42 14.74 -7.88
C ALA A 121 -6.87 13.69 -6.84
N PHE A 122 -7.29 14.14 -5.65
CA PHE A 122 -7.69 13.30 -4.53
C PHE A 122 -9.02 13.78 -3.95
#